data_AF-A0A4S2D599-F1
#
_entry.id   AF-A0A4S2D599-F1
#
_cell.length_a   1.000
_cell.length_b   1.000
_cell.length_c   1.000
_cell.angle_alpha   90.00
_cell.angle_beta   90.00
_cell.angle_gamma   90.00
#
_symmetry.space_group_name_H-M   'P 1'
#
loop_
_entity.id
_entity.type
_entity.pdbx_description
1 polymer ?
#
loop_
_entity_poly.entity_id
_entity_poly.type
_entity_poly.pdbx_seq_one_letter_code
_entity_poly.pdbx_strand_id
1 'polypeptide(L)' 'MPSPDHDWLLAFDEELWRVYALDHHIAGLDTVLLARYAHLSGAQAARQFAADHAVVPVDACAK' A
#
# COMPACT_ATOMS: atom_id res chain seq x y z
N MET A 1 19.87 -5.84 -3.55
CA MET A 1 19.09 -4.77 -2.90
C MET A 1 18.35 -5.43 -1.74
N PRO A 2 18.35 -4.89 -0.52
CA PRO A 2 17.54 -5.50 0.54
C PRO A 2 16.08 -5.34 0.13
N SER A 3 15.42 -6.48 -0.10
CA SER A 3 13.97 -6.52 -0.26
C SER A 3 13.35 -5.87 0.99
N PRO A 4 12.29 -5.06 0.85
CA PRO A 4 11.58 -4.57 2.03
C PRO A 4 11.24 -5.74 2.95
N ASP A 5 11.39 -5.54 4.27
CA ASP A 5 11.13 -6.57 5.27
C ASP A 5 9.77 -7.22 5.02
N HIS A 6 9.72 -8.55 4.99
CA HIS A 6 8.50 -9.29 4.64
C HIS A 6 7.31 -8.88 5.52
N ASP A 7 7.58 -8.59 6.79
CA ASP A 7 6.59 -8.11 7.77
C ASP A 7 6.00 -6.73 7.40
N TRP A 8 6.84 -5.85 6.84
CA TRP A 8 6.42 -4.54 6.36
C TRP A 8 5.49 -4.65 5.14
N LEU A 9 5.84 -5.52 4.19
CA LEU A 9 5.01 -5.81 3.02
C LEU A 9 3.66 -6.40 3.43
N LEU A 10 3.65 -7.32 4.39
CA LEU A 10 2.43 -7.94 4.89
C LEU A 10 1.49 -6.90 5.51
N ALA A 11 2.02 -6.00 6.35
CA ALA A 11 1.22 -4.92 6.95
C ALA A 11 0.73 -3.89 5.92
N PHE A 12 1.51 -3.66 4.86
CA PHE A 12 1.12 -2.81 3.73
C PHE A 12 -0.06 -3.44 2.98
N ASP A 13 0.04 -4.72 2.62
CA ASP A 13 -0.99 -5.45 1.90
C ASP A 13 -2.29 -5.59 2.70
N GLU A 14 -2.19 -5.89 3.99
CA GLU A 14 -3.36 -6.03 4.85
C GLU A 14 -4.17 -4.72 4.91
N GLU A 15 -3.50 -3.58 5.06
CA GLU A 15 -4.17 -2.28 5.09
C GLU A 15 -4.71 -1.89 3.70
N LEU A 16 -3.97 -2.18 2.62
CA LEU A 16 -4.40 -1.92 1.25
C LEU A 16 -5.68 -2.70 0.91
N TRP A 17 -5.71 -3.97 1.26
CA TRP A 17 -6.87 -4.84 1.07
C TRP A 17 -8.04 -4.40 1.95
N ARG A 18 -7.78 -4.09 3.23
CA ARG A 18 -8.83 -3.75 4.19
C ARG A 18 -9.53 -2.43 3.87
N VAL A 19 -8.78 -1.41 3.44
CA VAL A 19 -9.32 -0.05 3.23
C VAL A 19 -9.72 0.19 1.78
N TYR A 20 -8.98 -0.37 0.84
CA TYR A 20 -9.13 -0.08 -0.60
C TYR A 20 -9.60 -1.29 -1.42
N ALA A 21 -9.75 -2.48 -0.81
CA ALA A 21 -9.97 -3.77 -1.51
C ALA A 21 -9.08 -3.93 -2.75
N LEU A 22 -7.86 -3.41 -2.64
CA LEU A 22 -6.89 -3.40 -3.71
C LEU A 22 -5.86 -4.47 -3.42
N ASP A 23 -5.58 -5.29 -4.42
CA ASP A 23 -4.51 -6.28 -4.38
C ASP A 23 -3.22 -5.64 -4.93
N HIS A 24 -2.09 -5.76 -4.20
CA HIS A 24 -0.81 -5.20 -4.63
C HIS A 24 -0.34 -5.74 -5.99
N HIS A 25 -0.78 -6.95 -6.34
CA HIS A 25 -0.43 -7.63 -7.58
C HIS A 25 -1.14 -7.00 -8.78
N ILE A 26 -2.26 -6.29 -8.54
CA ILE A 26 -2.97 -5.47 -9.55
C ILE A 26 -2.32 -4.08 -9.68
N ALA A 27 -1.73 -3.55 -8.61
CA ALA A 27 -1.10 -2.23 -8.61
C ALA A 27 0.28 -2.18 -9.30
N GLY A 28 0.87 -3.34 -9.66
CA GLY A 28 2.18 -3.39 -10.32
C GLY A 28 3.29 -2.74 -9.48
N LEU A 29 3.15 -2.80 -8.15
CA LEU A 29 4.02 -2.15 -7.19
C LEU A 29 5.41 -2.78 -7.19
N ASP A 30 6.35 -2.14 -7.90
CA ASP A 30 7.75 -2.55 -7.87
C ASP A 30 8.39 -2.21 -6.51
N THR A 31 9.30 -3.07 -6.04
CA THR A 31 10.06 -2.84 -4.80
C THR A 31 10.82 -1.51 -4.79
N VAL A 32 11.19 -0.96 -5.96
CA VAL A 32 11.79 0.37 -6.10
C VAL A 32 10.80 1.49 -5.75
N LEU A 33 9.52 1.34 -6.12
CA LEU A 33 8.48 2.30 -5.75
C LEU A 33 8.19 2.23 -4.24
N LEU A 34 8.14 1.01 -3.70
CA LEU A 34 7.91 0.77 -2.28
C LEU A 34 9.06 1.28 -1.39
N ALA A 35 10.30 1.25 -1.89
CA ALA A 35 11.45 1.83 -1.21
C ALA A 35 11.27 3.33 -0.89
N ARG A 36 10.45 4.06 -1.67
CA ARG A 36 10.11 5.46 -1.35
C ARG A 36 9.34 5.56 -0.03
N TYR A 37 8.55 4.56 0.33
CA TYR A 37 7.73 4.52 1.53
C TYR A 37 8.35 3.69 2.67
N ALA A 38 9.55 3.14 2.48
CA ALA A 38 10.25 2.34 3.50
C ALA A 38 10.61 3.13 4.78
N HIS A 39 10.50 4.46 4.74
CA HIS A 39 10.63 5.33 5.92
C HIS A 39 9.36 5.36 6.80
N LEU A 40 8.25 4.78 6.34
CA LEU A 40 6.97 4.69 7.04
C LEU A 40 6.69 3.25 7.46
N SER A 41 5.76 3.05 8.40
CA SER A 41 5.20 1.71 8.67
C SER A 41 4.36 1.23 7.48
N GLY A 42 4.23 -0.09 7.28
CA GLY A 42 3.49 -0.67 6.15
C GLY A 42 2.07 -0.10 5.98
N ALA A 43 1.34 0.06 7.09
CA ALA A 43 0.01 0.67 7.08
C ALA A 43 0.01 2.17 6.68
N GLN A 44 0.98 2.96 7.16
CA GLN A 44 1.12 4.36 6.76
C GLN A 44 1.52 4.48 5.29
N ALA A 45 2.40 3.61 4.83
CA ALA A 45 2.82 3.53 3.44
C ALA A 45 1.64 3.20 2.51
N ALA A 46 0.75 2.27 2.90
CA ALA A 46 -0.45 1.94 2.13
C ALA A 46 -1.40 3.14 1.96
N ARG A 47 -1.63 3.90 3.03
CA ARG A 47 -2.48 5.11 2.99
C ARG A 47 -1.85 6.22 2.16
N GLN A 48 -0.54 6.43 2.30
CA GLN A 48 0.18 7.44 1.53
C GLN A 48 0.21 7.07 0.05
N PHE A 49 0.50 5.81 -0.28
CA PHE A 49 0.43 5.29 -1.64
C PHE A 49 -0.96 5.49 -2.24
N ALA A 50 -2.03 5.15 -1.51
CA ALA A 50 -3.38 5.34 -1.98
C ALA A 50 -3.70 6.83 -2.25
N ALA A 51 -3.23 7.74 -1.39
CA ALA A 51 -3.38 9.17 -1.61
C ALA A 51 -2.61 9.66 -2.86
N ASP A 52 -1.37 9.21 -3.04
CA ASP A 52 -0.52 9.56 -4.17
C ASP A 52 -1.05 9.02 -5.51
N HIS A 53 -1.72 7.85 -5.48
CA HIS A 53 -2.30 7.20 -6.65
C HIS A 53 -3.80 7.49 -6.83
N ALA A 54 -4.37 8.41 -6.05
CA ALA A 54 -5.80 8.74 -6.04
C ALA A 54 -6.71 7.50 -5.91
N VAL A 55 -6.25 6.47 -5.20
CA VAL A 55 -7.04 5.28 -4.89
C VAL A 55 -8.07 5.66 -3.84
N VAL A 56 -9.33 5.59 -4.21
CA VAL A 56 -10.44 5.86 -3.30
C VAL A 56 -10.68 4.66 -2.40
N PRO A 57 -10.88 4.86 -1.08
CA PRO A 57 -11.33 3.79 -0.19
C PRO A 57 -12.65 3.22 -0.70
N VAL A 58 -12.85 1.91 -0.52
CA VAL A 58 -14.12 1.27 -0.89
C VAL A 58 -15.29 1.90 -0.14
N ASP A 59 -15.05 2.29 1.11
CA ASP A 59 -16.03 2.98 1.96
C ASP A 59 -16.41 4.38 1.44
N ALA A 60 -15.49 5.05 0.73
CA ALA A 60 -15.74 6.38 0.17
C ALA A 60 -16.64 6.36 -1.08
N CYS A 61 -16.86 5.19 -1.69
CA CYS A 61 -17.78 5.04 -2.82
C CYS A 61 -19.26 4.96 -2.39
N ALA A 62 -19.52 4.81 -1.08
CA ALA A 62 -20.87 4.63 -0.53
C ALA A 62 -21.61 5.94 -0.18
N LYS A 63 -21.15 7.11 -0.66
CA LYS A 63 -21.77 8.41 -0.34
C LYS A 63 -22.31 9.16 -1.54
#